data_AF-A0A2N1HPT9-F1
#
_entry.id   AF-A0A2N1HPT9-F1
#
_cell.length_a   1.000
_cell.length_b   1.000
_cell.length_c   1.000
_cell.angle_alpha   90.00
_cell.angle_beta   90.00
_cell.angle_gamma   90.00
#
_symmetry.space_group_name_H-M   'P 1'
#
loop_
_entity.id
_entity.type
_entity.pdbx_description
1 polymer ?
#
loop_
_entity_poly.entity_id
_entity_poly.type
_entity_poly.pdbx_seq_one_letter_code
_entity_poly.pdbx_strand_id
1 'polypeptide(L)'
;MSENNYAVTNPIQACNDVFIRPSDVFKALSLKDNWSWIPFILVIVISALPAYLYFGVVDYDWYIGTQLALSMPDASPAELENMRSVYGTGENAAGFALFGAPAYLIVVSAVLGLYYTLVTRNDEKSIHSFFDWYGAQWWFMMPTLIASVISLGLILLIDPGAQVSQSVLSPTSLSYILTVEPSSKWFNFMSYLRLETIWTIYLGAVCLQQWTNFSSKKSIVFAAIPSVSILTISFLWTLNQ
;
A
#
# COMPACT_ATOMS: atom_id res chain seq x y z
N MET A 1 14.16 -26.73 -30.64
CA MET A 1 14.04 -26.35 -29.21
C MET A 1 12.60 -25.94 -28.99
N SER A 2 11.81 -26.76 -28.30
CA SER A 2 10.43 -26.44 -27.98
C SER A 2 10.42 -25.32 -26.94
N GLU A 3 10.06 -24.10 -27.35
CA GLU A 3 9.60 -23.10 -26.39
C GLU A 3 8.33 -23.64 -25.74
N ASN A 4 8.48 -24.32 -24.60
CA ASN A 4 7.39 -24.47 -23.65
C ASN A 4 7.15 -23.07 -23.06
N ASN A 5 6.50 -22.20 -23.84
CA ASN A 5 5.88 -20.99 -23.34
C ASN A 5 4.76 -21.45 -22.41
N TYR A 6 5.07 -21.60 -21.11
CA TYR A 6 4.08 -21.77 -20.06
C TYR A 6 3.22 -20.50 -20.04
N ALA A 7 2.18 -20.49 -20.88
CA ALA A 7 1.21 -19.42 -20.95
C ALA A 7 0.54 -19.23 -19.58
N VAL A 8 0.23 -17.99 -19.22
CA VAL A 8 -0.56 -17.71 -18.02
C VAL A 8 -2.01 -18.07 -18.35
N THR A 9 -2.53 -19.13 -17.72
CA THR A 9 -3.80 -19.75 -18.12
C THR A 9 -4.99 -19.31 -17.27
N ASN A 10 -4.75 -18.85 -16.04
CA ASN A 10 -5.79 -18.49 -15.08
C ASN A 10 -5.29 -17.43 -14.08
N PRO A 11 -6.19 -16.67 -13.41
CA PRO A 11 -5.81 -15.57 -12.55
C PRO A 11 -5.11 -16.00 -11.25
N ILE A 12 -5.34 -17.22 -10.75
CA ILE A 12 -4.65 -17.74 -9.55
C ILE A 12 -3.17 -17.97 -9.88
N GLN A 13 -2.89 -18.62 -11.02
CA GLN A 13 -1.54 -18.76 -11.55
C GLN A 13 -0.90 -17.38 -11.75
N ALA A 14 -1.63 -16.43 -12.34
CA ALA A 14 -1.15 -15.08 -12.56
C ALA A 14 -0.72 -14.37 -11.27
N CYS A 15 -1.40 -14.60 -10.13
CA CYS A 15 -1.01 -14.04 -8.84
C CYS A 15 0.34 -14.52 -8.33
N ASN A 16 0.79 -15.72 -8.71
CA ASN A 16 2.15 -16.17 -8.43
C ASN A 16 3.12 -15.67 -9.52
N ASP A 17 2.73 -15.85 -10.79
CA ASP A 17 3.57 -15.48 -11.94
C ASP A 17 3.88 -13.98 -12.00
N VAL A 18 3.07 -13.09 -11.39
CA VAL A 18 3.35 -11.64 -11.40
C VAL A 18 4.66 -11.30 -10.67
N PHE A 19 5.10 -12.14 -9.72
CA PHE A 19 6.35 -11.93 -9.01
C PHE A 19 7.58 -12.42 -9.79
N ILE A 20 7.40 -13.38 -10.70
CA ILE A 20 8.50 -14.09 -11.36
C ILE A 20 8.59 -13.73 -12.86
N ARG A 21 7.44 -13.63 -13.53
CA ARG A 21 7.26 -13.39 -14.97
C ARG A 21 6.17 -12.34 -15.23
N PRO A 22 6.27 -11.12 -14.68
CA PRO A 22 5.22 -10.11 -14.78
C PRO A 22 4.88 -9.71 -16.23
N SER A 23 5.84 -9.79 -17.15
CA SER A 23 5.62 -9.50 -18.56
C SER A 23 4.55 -10.41 -19.17
N ASP A 24 4.61 -11.71 -18.89
CA ASP A 24 3.65 -12.69 -19.42
C ASP A 24 2.26 -12.49 -18.79
N VAL A 25 2.22 -12.12 -17.50
CA VAL A 25 0.98 -11.77 -16.80
C VAL A 25 0.33 -10.54 -17.44
N PHE A 26 1.06 -9.44 -17.63
CA PHE A 26 0.45 -8.23 -18.19
C PHE A 26 0.07 -8.38 -19.67
N LYS A 27 0.75 -9.23 -20.45
CA LYS A 27 0.30 -9.63 -21.79
C LYS A 27 -1.01 -10.44 -21.75
N ALA A 28 -1.14 -11.36 -20.79
CA ALA A 28 -2.39 -12.10 -20.63
C ALA A 28 -3.53 -11.17 -20.21
N LEU A 29 -3.27 -10.24 -19.28
CA LEU A 29 -4.25 -9.28 -18.78
C LEU A 29 -4.74 -8.30 -19.86
N SER A 30 -3.91 -7.95 -20.86
CA SER A 30 -4.39 -7.12 -21.97
C SER A 30 -5.41 -7.82 -22.89
N LEU A 31 -5.57 -9.14 -22.74
CA LEU A 31 -6.45 -9.96 -23.59
C LEU A 31 -7.59 -10.63 -22.79
N LYS A 32 -7.57 -10.50 -21.46
CA LYS A 32 -8.46 -11.25 -20.56
C LYS A 32 -9.17 -10.30 -19.62
N ASP A 33 -10.49 -10.27 -19.73
CA ASP A 33 -11.34 -9.52 -18.83
C ASP A 33 -11.48 -10.23 -17.47
N ASN A 34 -11.80 -9.46 -16.43
CA ASN A 34 -12.20 -9.97 -15.13
C ASN A 34 -11.15 -10.91 -14.48
N TRP A 35 -9.86 -10.63 -14.61
CA TRP A 35 -8.84 -11.36 -13.84
C TRP A 35 -8.44 -10.63 -12.55
N SER A 36 -8.63 -9.30 -12.52
CA SER A 36 -8.23 -8.45 -11.39
C SER A 36 -9.07 -8.61 -10.11
N TRP A 37 -10.18 -9.35 -10.11
CA TRP A 37 -10.94 -9.60 -8.87
C TRP A 37 -10.18 -10.50 -7.88
N ILE A 38 -9.32 -11.42 -8.36
CA ILE A 38 -8.49 -12.25 -7.49
C ILE A 38 -7.49 -11.38 -6.70
N PRO A 39 -6.58 -10.61 -7.33
CA PRO A 39 -5.66 -9.77 -6.59
C PRO A 39 -6.39 -8.67 -5.81
N PHE A 40 -7.55 -8.19 -6.27
CA PHE A 40 -8.38 -7.27 -5.48
C PHE A 40 -8.77 -7.89 -4.13
N ILE A 41 -9.36 -9.10 -4.13
CA ILE A 41 -9.75 -9.77 -2.88
C ILE A 41 -8.53 -10.03 -2.00
N LEU A 42 -7.43 -10.52 -2.58
CA LEU A 42 -6.19 -10.78 -1.83
C LEU A 42 -5.67 -9.51 -1.15
N VAL A 43 -5.53 -8.42 -1.90
CA VAL A 43 -5.04 -7.14 -1.40
C VAL A 43 -5.97 -6.58 -0.33
N ILE A 44 -7.28 -6.56 -0.55
CA ILE A 44 -8.26 -6.03 0.41
C ILE A 44 -8.23 -6.82 1.71
N VAL A 45 -8.34 -8.14 1.64
CA VAL A 45 -8.45 -8.99 2.84
C VAL A 45 -7.12 -8.97 3.59
N ILE A 46 -6.01 -9.29 2.94
CA ILE A 46 -4.73 -9.48 3.62
C ILE A 46 -4.18 -8.15 4.15
N SER A 47 -4.40 -7.03 3.47
CA SER A 47 -3.87 -5.72 3.93
C SER A 47 -4.69 -5.11 5.07
N ALA A 48 -5.95 -5.51 5.27
CA ALA A 48 -6.79 -5.01 6.36
C ALA A 48 -6.53 -5.72 7.70
N LEU A 49 -6.18 -7.01 7.65
CA LEU A 49 -6.02 -7.84 8.84
C LEU A 49 -4.96 -7.32 9.84
N PRO A 50 -3.77 -6.84 9.45
CA PRO A 50 -2.78 -6.34 10.41
C PRO A 50 -3.33 -5.23 11.30
N ALA A 51 -3.98 -4.23 10.70
CA ALA A 51 -4.50 -3.09 11.45
C ALA A 51 -5.64 -3.50 12.39
N TYR A 52 -6.54 -4.37 11.93
CA TYR A 52 -7.58 -4.95 12.77
C TYR A 52 -7.00 -5.68 13.99
N LEU A 53 -6.02 -6.57 13.77
CA LEU A 53 -5.39 -7.34 14.85
C LEU A 53 -4.58 -6.45 15.80
N TYR A 54 -3.85 -5.47 15.27
CA TYR A 54 -3.06 -4.52 16.06
C TYR A 54 -3.92 -3.80 17.10
N PHE A 55 -5.05 -3.22 16.67
CA PHE A 55 -5.96 -2.53 17.60
C PHE A 55 -6.70 -3.49 18.55
N GLY A 56 -6.72 -4.78 18.24
CA GLY A 56 -7.24 -5.82 19.14
C GLY A 56 -6.25 -6.25 20.25
N VAL A 57 -4.95 -5.99 20.08
CA VAL A 57 -3.91 -6.43 21.05
C VAL A 57 -3.16 -5.29 21.74
N VAL A 58 -3.08 -4.10 21.13
CA VAL A 58 -2.34 -2.97 21.69
C VAL A 58 -3.03 -2.39 22.93
N ASP A 59 -2.25 -1.86 23.87
CA ASP A 59 -2.76 -0.92 24.88
C ASP A 59 -3.29 0.34 24.18
N TYR A 60 -4.61 0.40 24.01
CA TYR A 60 -5.25 1.48 23.26
C TYR A 60 -5.20 2.82 23.98
N ASP A 61 -5.26 2.84 25.31
CA ASP A 61 -5.16 4.07 26.11
C ASP A 61 -3.76 4.67 25.99
N TRP A 62 -2.72 3.82 26.03
CA TRP A 62 -1.36 4.24 25.73
C TRP A 62 -1.21 4.72 24.30
N TYR A 63 -1.80 4.03 23.32
CA TYR A 63 -1.75 4.41 21.92
C TYR A 63 -2.32 5.82 21.72
N ILE A 64 -3.53 6.08 22.22
CA ILE A 64 -4.18 7.40 22.12
C ILE A 64 -3.40 8.46 22.89
N GLY A 65 -2.91 8.15 24.09
CA GLY A 65 -2.04 9.06 24.83
C GLY A 65 -0.81 9.48 24.03
N THR A 66 -0.18 8.52 23.34
CA THR A 66 0.97 8.76 22.46
C THR A 66 0.57 9.61 21.25
N GLN A 67 -0.54 9.31 20.58
CA GLN A 67 -1.01 10.10 19.43
C GLN A 67 -1.34 11.55 19.82
N LEU A 68 -2.00 11.75 20.97
CA LEU A 68 -2.35 13.07 21.49
C LEU A 68 -1.11 13.88 21.85
N ALA A 69 -0.13 13.28 22.54
CA ALA A 69 1.12 13.95 22.87
C ALA A 69 1.90 14.40 21.63
N LEU A 70 1.84 13.64 20.53
CA LEU A 70 2.49 13.98 19.26
C LEU A 70 1.75 15.07 18.48
N SER A 71 0.41 15.05 18.50
CA SER A 71 -0.43 15.98 17.73
C SER A 71 -0.73 17.30 18.44
N MET A 72 -0.69 17.30 19.77
CA MET A 72 -1.02 18.43 20.63
C MET A 72 0.03 18.59 21.75
N PRO A 73 1.31 18.85 21.41
CA PRO A 73 2.41 18.85 22.39
C PRO A 73 2.26 19.93 23.46
N ASP A 74 1.59 21.04 23.16
CA ASP A 74 1.40 22.18 24.05
C ASP A 74 0.03 22.19 24.78
N ALA A 75 -0.78 21.15 24.60
CA ALA A 75 -2.11 21.09 25.20
C ALA A 75 -2.07 20.82 26.70
N SER A 76 -2.98 21.46 27.43
CA SER A 76 -3.16 21.22 28.86
C SER A 76 -3.73 19.82 29.14
N PRO A 77 -3.52 19.27 30.35
CA PRO A 77 -4.10 17.97 30.71
C PRO A 77 -5.61 17.88 30.54
N ALA A 78 -6.34 18.98 30.78
CA ALA A 78 -7.79 19.04 30.60
C ALA A 78 -8.21 18.97 29.12
N GLU A 79 -7.43 19.59 28.21
CA GLU A 79 -7.68 19.52 26.77
C GLU A 79 -7.40 18.12 26.23
N LEU A 80 -6.32 17.48 26.67
CA LEU A 80 -5.97 16.11 26.29
C LEU A 80 -7.05 15.11 26.74
N GLU A 81 -7.58 15.26 27.96
CA GLU A 81 -8.65 14.40 28.47
C GLU A 81 -9.95 14.56 27.69
N ASN A 82 -10.32 15.81 27.36
CA ASN A 82 -11.50 16.08 26.52
C ASN A 82 -11.36 15.42 25.13
N MET A 83 -10.16 15.50 24.54
CA MET A 83 -9.90 14.90 23.22
C MET A 83 -9.89 13.38 23.27
N ARG A 84 -9.42 12.75 24.36
CA ARG A 84 -9.38 11.29 24.50
C ARG A 84 -10.76 10.66 24.27
N SER A 85 -11.83 11.30 24.74
CA SER A 85 -13.21 10.82 24.56
C SER A 85 -13.66 10.71 23.09
N VAL A 86 -13.04 11.48 22.18
CA VAL A 86 -13.37 11.51 20.75
C VAL A 86 -12.83 10.29 20.00
N TYR A 87 -11.74 9.68 20.49
CA TYR A 87 -11.09 8.56 19.83
C TYR A 87 -11.84 7.22 20.00
N GLY A 88 -12.80 7.16 20.92
CA GLY A 88 -13.58 5.95 21.16
C GLY A 88 -12.75 4.84 21.80
N THR A 89 -13.03 3.59 21.44
CA THR A 89 -12.36 2.41 22.01
C THR A 89 -11.46 1.72 20.99
N GLY A 90 -10.58 0.82 21.46
CA GLY A 90 -9.78 -0.04 20.59
C GLY A 90 -10.64 -0.91 19.66
N GLU A 91 -11.81 -1.35 20.11
CA GLU A 91 -12.77 -2.09 19.28
C GLU A 91 -13.33 -1.22 18.14
N ASN A 92 -13.68 0.04 18.42
CA ASN A 92 -14.08 0.99 17.38
C ASN A 92 -12.96 1.20 16.35
N ALA A 93 -11.72 1.35 16.82
CA ALA A 93 -10.55 1.52 15.95
C ALA A 93 -10.27 0.28 15.11
N ALA A 94 -10.35 -0.92 15.69
CA ALA A 94 -10.22 -2.19 14.98
C ALA A 94 -11.30 -2.34 13.89
N GLY A 95 -12.57 -2.06 14.25
CA GLY A 95 -13.68 -2.07 13.30
C GLY A 95 -13.48 -1.05 12.16
N PHE A 96 -13.03 0.16 12.49
CA PHE A 96 -12.69 1.15 11.47
C PHE A 96 -11.52 0.70 10.59
N ALA A 97 -10.48 0.07 11.15
CA ALA A 97 -9.37 -0.45 10.37
C ALA A 97 -9.81 -1.54 9.39
N LEU A 98 -10.73 -2.42 9.79
CA LEU A 98 -11.23 -3.51 8.97
C LEU A 98 -11.97 -3.04 7.71
N PHE A 99 -12.68 -1.91 7.78
CA PHE A 99 -13.46 -1.38 6.64
C PHE A 99 -12.85 -0.14 6.00
N GLY A 100 -12.27 0.75 6.81
CA GLY A 100 -11.66 2.00 6.40
C GLY A 100 -10.39 1.79 5.58
N ALA A 101 -9.52 0.85 5.94
CA ALA A 101 -8.34 0.55 5.14
C ALA A 101 -8.70 0.01 3.74
N PRO A 102 -9.61 -0.97 3.59
CA PRO A 102 -10.14 -1.35 2.29
C PRO A 102 -10.77 -0.22 1.49
N ALA A 103 -11.62 0.60 2.12
CA ALA A 103 -12.28 1.72 1.45
C ALA A 103 -11.25 2.74 0.92
N TYR A 104 -10.23 3.04 1.72
CA TYR A 104 -9.11 3.88 1.31
C TYR A 104 -8.38 3.30 0.09
N LEU A 105 -8.04 2.00 0.11
CA LEU A 105 -7.38 1.35 -1.03
C LEU A 105 -8.23 1.38 -2.30
N ILE A 106 -9.55 1.20 -2.21
CA ILE A 106 -10.47 1.33 -3.35
C ILE A 106 -10.40 2.72 -3.98
N VAL A 107 -10.45 3.76 -3.15
CA VAL A 107 -10.39 5.16 -3.62
C VAL A 107 -9.04 5.47 -4.23
N VAL A 108 -7.94 5.09 -3.57
CA VAL A 108 -6.58 5.32 -4.08
C VAL A 108 -6.36 4.58 -5.40
N SER A 109 -6.79 3.32 -5.51
CA SER A 109 -6.73 2.56 -6.75
C SER A 109 -7.52 3.24 -7.87
N ALA A 110 -8.66 3.87 -7.57
CA ALA A 110 -9.42 4.65 -8.57
C ALA A 110 -8.66 5.89 -9.03
N VAL A 111 -8.05 6.64 -8.11
CA VAL A 111 -7.22 7.81 -8.44
C VAL A 111 -6.02 7.40 -9.29
N LEU A 112 -5.33 6.32 -8.93
CA LEU A 112 -4.19 5.82 -9.69
C LEU A 112 -4.60 5.23 -11.04
N GLY A 113 -5.72 4.50 -11.12
CA GLY A 113 -6.29 4.04 -12.38
C GLY A 113 -6.60 5.19 -13.34
N LEU A 114 -7.16 6.29 -12.81
CA LEU A 114 -7.38 7.53 -13.57
C LEU A 114 -6.05 8.13 -14.05
N TYR A 115 -5.05 8.22 -13.17
CA TYR A 115 -3.72 8.68 -13.54
C TYR A 115 -3.14 7.88 -14.72
N TYR A 116 -3.13 6.55 -14.65
CA TYR A 116 -2.61 5.70 -15.72
C TYR A 116 -3.40 5.86 -17.02
N THR A 117 -4.72 6.00 -16.93
CA THR A 117 -5.58 6.29 -18.10
C THR A 117 -5.17 7.61 -18.75
N LEU A 118 -4.97 8.67 -17.96
CA LEU A 118 -4.65 10.00 -18.47
C LEU A 118 -3.25 10.07 -19.08
N VAL A 119 -2.25 9.40 -18.51
CA VAL A 119 -0.87 9.45 -19.05
C VAL A 119 -0.71 8.59 -20.31
N THR A 120 -1.59 7.62 -20.53
CA THR A 120 -1.54 6.70 -21.68
C THR A 120 -2.53 7.04 -22.79
N ARG A 121 -3.52 7.92 -22.55
CA ARG A 121 -4.60 8.29 -23.49
C ARG A 121 -4.19 8.68 -24.92
N ASN A 122 -2.96 9.16 -25.11
CA ASN A 122 -2.46 9.62 -26.41
C ASN A 122 -1.56 8.57 -27.10
N ASP A 123 -1.43 7.38 -26.53
CA ASP A 123 -0.64 6.28 -27.09
C ASP A 123 -1.55 5.36 -27.90
N GLU A 124 -1.26 5.19 -29.19
CA GLU A 124 -2.10 4.42 -30.12
C GLU A 124 -2.24 2.93 -29.75
N LYS A 125 -1.26 2.36 -29.03
CA LYS A 125 -1.34 0.97 -28.55
C LYS A 125 -2.16 0.84 -27.27
N SER A 126 -2.38 1.94 -26.56
CA SER A 126 -3.21 1.95 -25.35
C SER A 126 -4.70 1.92 -25.73
N ILE A 127 -5.23 0.70 -25.89
CA ILE A 127 -6.66 0.44 -26.08
C ILE A 127 -7.43 0.27 -24.76
N HIS A 128 -6.72 0.37 -23.64
CA HIS A 128 -7.22 0.05 -22.30
C HIS A 128 -8.01 1.22 -21.70
N SER A 129 -9.16 0.91 -21.10
CA SER A 129 -10.06 1.85 -20.44
C SER A 129 -9.62 2.18 -19.01
N PHE A 130 -10.36 3.08 -18.36
CA PHE A 130 -10.20 3.35 -16.93
C PHE A 130 -10.29 2.08 -16.07
N PHE A 131 -11.23 1.18 -16.35
CA PHE A 131 -11.44 -0.01 -15.54
C PHE A 131 -10.31 -1.04 -15.70
N ASP A 132 -9.63 -1.06 -16.84
CA ASP A 132 -8.46 -1.89 -17.06
C ASP A 132 -7.28 -1.39 -16.22
N TRP A 133 -7.05 -0.07 -16.21
CA TRP A 133 -6.01 0.55 -15.39
C TRP A 133 -6.31 0.50 -13.89
N TYR A 134 -7.58 0.63 -13.51
CA TYR A 134 -8.04 0.37 -12.15
C TYR A 134 -7.79 -1.09 -11.76
N GLY A 135 -8.12 -2.03 -12.64
CA GLY A 135 -7.83 -3.44 -12.49
C GLY A 135 -6.34 -3.74 -12.35
N ALA A 136 -5.49 -3.01 -13.07
CA ALA A 136 -4.03 -3.13 -13.00
C ALA A 136 -3.46 -2.73 -11.64
N GLN A 137 -4.10 -1.78 -10.93
CA GLN A 137 -3.61 -1.32 -9.61
C GLN A 137 -3.53 -2.48 -8.60
N TRP A 138 -4.49 -3.39 -8.62
CA TRP A 138 -4.51 -4.55 -7.73
C TRP A 138 -3.31 -5.48 -7.97
N TRP A 139 -2.89 -5.62 -9.23
CA TRP A 139 -1.67 -6.36 -9.59
C TRP A 139 -0.41 -5.64 -9.14
N PHE A 140 -0.36 -4.32 -9.28
CA PHE A 140 0.78 -3.51 -8.83
C PHE A 140 0.96 -3.58 -7.31
N MET A 141 -0.14 -3.74 -6.57
CA MET A 141 -0.15 -3.86 -5.12
C MET A 141 0.17 -5.26 -4.60
N MET A 142 0.29 -6.29 -5.43
CA MET A 142 0.61 -7.65 -4.98
C MET A 142 1.86 -7.75 -4.07
N PRO A 143 2.96 -6.99 -4.30
CA PRO A 143 4.10 -6.96 -3.38
C PRO A 143 3.78 -6.53 -1.94
N THR A 144 2.71 -5.73 -1.74
CA THR A 144 2.30 -5.28 -0.39
C THR A 144 1.78 -6.43 0.48
N LEU A 145 1.37 -7.54 -0.13
CA LEU A 145 0.95 -8.74 0.59
C LEU A 145 2.10 -9.33 1.42
N ILE A 146 3.34 -9.24 0.93
CA ILE A 146 4.53 -9.72 1.65
C ILE A 146 4.71 -8.93 2.94
N ALA A 147 4.66 -7.60 2.86
CA ALA A 147 4.76 -6.73 4.04
C ALA A 147 3.61 -6.99 5.02
N SER A 148 2.40 -7.21 4.52
CA SER A 148 1.22 -7.50 5.34
C SER A 148 1.35 -8.84 6.06
N VAL A 149 1.84 -9.89 5.40
CA VAL A 149 2.09 -11.21 6.03
C VAL A 149 3.17 -11.11 7.10
N ILE A 150 4.25 -10.36 6.87
CA ILE A 150 5.28 -10.12 7.89
C ILE A 150 4.65 -9.39 9.09
N SER A 151 3.85 -8.36 8.83
CA SER A 151 3.17 -7.60 9.88
C SER A 151 2.23 -8.47 10.72
N LEU A 152 1.44 -9.34 10.07
CA LEU A 152 0.60 -10.33 10.76
C LEU A 152 1.44 -11.24 11.66
N GLY A 153 2.54 -11.79 11.14
CA GLY A 153 3.45 -12.63 11.92
C GLY A 153 4.00 -11.92 13.15
N LEU A 154 4.39 -10.65 13.03
CA LEU A 154 4.87 -9.84 14.13
C LEU A 154 3.79 -9.56 15.18
N ILE A 155 2.58 -9.19 14.73
CA ILE A 155 1.46 -8.84 15.62
C ILE A 155 0.98 -10.05 16.41
N LEU A 156 1.00 -11.25 15.81
CA LEU A 156 0.64 -12.49 16.49
C LEU A 156 1.62 -12.87 17.63
N LEU A 157 2.78 -12.25 17.69
CA LEU A 157 3.77 -12.44 18.76
C LEU A 157 3.66 -11.37 19.85
N ILE A 158 2.75 -10.40 19.71
CA ILE A 158 2.54 -9.33 20.69
C ILE A 158 1.60 -9.83 21.79
N ASP A 159 2.00 -9.64 23.05
CA ASP A 159 1.14 -9.91 24.19
C ASP A 159 -0.04 -8.91 24.25
N PRO A 160 -1.26 -9.37 24.60
CA PRO A 160 -2.39 -8.46 24.79
C PRO A 160 -2.10 -7.37 25.84
N GLY A 161 -2.40 -6.11 25.50
CA GLY A 161 -2.11 -4.94 26.34
C GLY A 161 -0.68 -4.43 26.22
N ALA A 162 0.11 -4.88 25.24
CA ALA A 162 1.45 -4.37 25.04
C ALA A 162 1.46 -2.97 24.40
N GLN A 163 2.44 -2.16 24.81
CA GLN A 163 2.69 -0.81 24.30
C GLN A 163 3.61 -0.85 23.09
N VAL A 164 3.03 -1.17 21.92
CA VAL A 164 3.77 -1.37 20.68
C VAL A 164 3.44 -0.27 19.67
N SER A 165 4.47 0.35 19.09
CA SER A 165 4.31 1.37 18.05
C SER A 165 3.57 0.83 16.83
N GLN A 166 2.75 1.68 16.21
CA GLN A 166 2.04 1.38 14.96
C GLN A 166 2.96 1.12 13.75
N SER A 167 4.27 1.40 13.87
CA SER A 167 5.24 1.07 12.82
C SER A 167 5.28 -0.43 12.48
N VAL A 168 4.85 -1.31 13.39
CA VAL A 168 4.69 -2.75 13.15
C VAL A 168 3.72 -3.08 12.00
N LEU A 169 2.81 -2.15 11.66
CA LEU A 169 1.88 -2.25 10.52
C LEU A 169 2.58 -2.10 9.16
N SER A 170 3.83 -1.62 9.14
CA SER A 170 4.61 -1.45 7.91
C SER A 170 6.06 -1.89 8.14
N PRO A 171 6.30 -3.20 8.33
CA PRO A 171 7.60 -3.72 8.76
C PRO A 171 8.71 -3.60 7.71
N THR A 172 8.34 -3.29 6.47
CA THR A 172 9.25 -3.02 5.34
C THR A 172 9.53 -1.53 5.15
N SER A 173 8.97 -0.66 5.99
CA SER A 173 9.29 0.78 6.00
C SER A 173 10.65 1.03 6.63
N LEU A 174 11.34 2.09 6.19
CA LEU A 174 12.59 2.49 6.82
C LEU A 174 12.40 2.95 8.27
N SER A 175 11.23 3.50 8.63
CA SER A 175 10.95 3.86 10.02
C SER A 175 10.94 2.63 10.92
N TYR A 176 10.36 1.51 10.48
CA TYR A 176 10.39 0.26 11.23
C TYR A 176 11.79 -0.37 11.25
N ILE A 177 12.42 -0.53 10.07
CA ILE A 177 13.72 -1.21 9.94
C ILE A 177 14.81 -0.50 10.75
N LEU A 178 14.80 0.83 10.76
CA LEU A 178 15.78 1.64 11.48
C LEU A 178 15.32 2.03 12.89
N THR A 179 14.19 1.48 13.35
CA THR A 179 13.63 1.73 14.70
C THR A 179 13.51 3.22 15.01
N VAL A 180 13.01 3.99 14.05
CA VAL A 180 12.84 5.43 14.20
C VAL A 180 11.72 5.70 15.20
N GLU A 181 12.00 6.52 16.21
CA GLU A 181 11.01 6.88 17.22
C GLU A 181 9.86 7.71 16.61
N PRO A 182 8.60 7.48 17.02
CA PRO A 182 7.44 8.26 16.56
C PRO A 182 7.54 9.77 16.79
N SER A 183 8.31 10.20 17.79
CA SER A 183 8.61 11.60 18.11
C SER A 183 9.57 12.27 17.12
N SER A 184 10.31 11.49 16.33
CA SER A 184 11.25 12.01 15.35
C SER A 184 10.50 12.67 14.20
N LYS A 185 10.92 13.89 13.81
CA LYS A 185 10.38 14.56 12.63
C LYS A 185 10.52 13.73 11.34
N TRP A 186 11.49 12.81 11.29
CA TRP A 186 11.72 11.93 10.15
C TRP A 186 10.80 10.70 10.11
N PHE A 187 10.09 10.40 11.20
CA PHE A 187 9.29 9.19 11.34
C PHE A 187 8.29 9.02 10.19
N ASN A 188 7.51 10.06 9.89
CA ASN A 188 6.49 10.03 8.84
C ASN A 188 7.11 9.83 7.44
N PHE A 189 8.15 10.60 7.11
CA PHE A 189 8.86 10.45 5.83
C PHE A 189 9.43 9.04 5.66
N MET A 190 10.09 8.52 6.69
CA MET A 190 10.69 7.17 6.65
C MET A 190 9.64 6.06 6.65
N SER A 191 8.41 6.34 7.12
CA SER A 191 7.28 5.40 7.04
C SER A 191 6.76 5.24 5.61
N TYR A 192 6.86 6.27 4.76
CA TYR A 192 6.52 6.17 3.33
C TYR A 192 7.60 5.47 2.50
N LEU A 193 8.84 5.43 2.97
CA LEU A 193 9.93 4.71 2.32
C LEU A 193 9.84 3.21 2.61
N ARG A 194 9.06 2.50 1.79
CA ARG A 194 8.84 1.05 1.91
C ARG A 194 9.55 0.27 0.80
N LEU A 195 10.23 -0.81 1.15
CA LEU A 195 11.07 -1.59 0.22
C LEU A 195 10.29 -2.12 -1.00
N GLU A 196 9.07 -2.59 -0.80
CA GLU A 196 8.18 -3.12 -1.84
C GLU A 196 7.64 -2.06 -2.80
N THR A 197 7.83 -0.77 -2.51
CA THR A 197 7.49 0.33 -3.44
C THR A 197 8.29 0.21 -4.72
N ILE A 198 9.56 -0.20 -4.64
CA ILE A 198 10.41 -0.44 -5.81
C ILE A 198 9.78 -1.52 -6.71
N TRP A 199 9.24 -2.57 -6.10
CA TRP A 199 8.58 -3.66 -6.82
C TRP A 199 7.27 -3.20 -7.45
N THR A 200 6.47 -2.42 -6.72
CA THR A 200 5.23 -1.80 -7.23
C THR A 200 5.50 -0.95 -8.48
N ILE A 201 6.53 -0.10 -8.43
CA ILE A 201 6.98 0.73 -9.57
C ILE A 201 7.43 -0.16 -10.73
N TYR A 202 8.21 -1.20 -10.45
CA TYR A 202 8.65 -2.15 -11.48
C TYR A 202 7.46 -2.82 -12.18
N LEU A 203 6.45 -3.31 -11.44
CA LEU A 203 5.26 -3.91 -12.03
C LEU A 203 4.48 -2.92 -12.89
N GLY A 204 4.30 -1.68 -12.41
CA GLY A 204 3.69 -0.61 -13.20
C GLY A 204 4.45 -0.32 -14.49
N ALA A 205 5.79 -0.31 -14.43
CA ALA A 205 6.64 -0.09 -15.59
C ALA A 205 6.59 -1.25 -16.60
N VAL A 206 6.52 -2.51 -16.13
CA VAL A 206 6.36 -3.67 -17.02
C VAL A 206 4.98 -3.63 -17.69
N CYS A 207 3.92 -3.33 -16.94
CA CYS A 207 2.57 -3.19 -17.47
C CYS A 207 2.50 -2.11 -18.55
N LEU A 208 3.05 -0.91 -18.29
CA LEU A 208 3.14 0.16 -19.28
C LEU A 208 3.86 -0.30 -20.57
N GLN A 209 4.96 -1.04 -20.47
CA GLN A 209 5.67 -1.58 -21.64
C GLN A 209 4.83 -2.60 -22.42
N GLN A 210 3.99 -3.40 -21.73
CA GLN A 210 3.10 -4.35 -22.41
C GLN A 210 1.92 -3.63 -23.07
N TRP A 211 1.32 -2.65 -22.40
CA TRP A 211 0.04 -2.04 -22.78
C TRP A 211 0.17 -0.78 -23.65
N THR A 212 1.38 -0.25 -23.84
CA THR A 212 1.64 0.98 -24.61
C THR A 212 2.88 0.82 -25.51
N ASN A 213 3.16 1.83 -26.33
CA ASN A 213 4.41 1.95 -27.10
C ASN A 213 5.52 2.70 -26.33
N PHE A 214 5.38 2.88 -25.01
CA PHE A 214 6.38 3.59 -24.22
C PHE A 214 7.72 2.84 -24.20
N SER A 215 8.82 3.59 -24.32
CA SER A 215 10.15 3.05 -24.05
C SER A 215 10.27 2.62 -22.58
N SER A 216 11.23 1.75 -22.26
CA SER A 216 11.47 1.30 -20.87
C SER A 216 11.74 2.48 -19.93
N LYS A 217 12.52 3.49 -20.38
CA LYS A 217 12.76 4.71 -19.60
C LYS A 217 11.47 5.48 -19.31
N LYS A 218 10.65 5.70 -20.34
CA LYS A 218 9.37 6.41 -20.20
C LYS A 218 8.44 5.66 -19.24
N SER A 219 8.37 4.33 -19.37
CA SER A 219 7.54 3.48 -18.52
C SER A 219 7.96 3.52 -17.05
N ILE A 220 9.26 3.47 -16.76
CA ILE A 220 9.79 3.60 -15.39
C ILE A 220 9.43 4.97 -14.81
N VAL A 221 9.62 6.05 -15.56
CA VAL A 221 9.30 7.41 -15.10
C VAL A 221 7.82 7.52 -14.76
N PHE A 222 6.92 7.14 -15.67
CA PHE A 222 5.47 7.24 -15.42
C PHE A 222 5.00 6.31 -14.31
N ALA A 223 5.61 5.13 -14.13
CA ALA A 223 5.29 4.27 -13.00
C ALA A 223 5.79 4.81 -11.65
N ALA A 224 6.90 5.54 -11.64
CA ALA A 224 7.50 6.09 -10.42
C ALA A 224 6.83 7.39 -9.94
N ILE A 225 6.22 8.18 -10.84
CA ILE A 225 5.64 9.50 -10.53
C ILE A 225 4.73 9.49 -9.28
N PRO A 226 3.75 8.57 -9.12
CA PRO A 226 2.88 8.60 -7.94
C PRO A 226 3.65 8.47 -6.63
N SER A 227 4.51 7.47 -6.52
CA SER A 227 5.31 7.23 -5.30
C SER A 227 6.31 8.35 -5.05
N VAL A 228 7.00 8.83 -6.09
CA VAL A 228 7.95 9.94 -5.98
C VAL A 228 7.25 11.22 -5.53
N SER A 229 6.05 11.50 -6.03
CA SER A 229 5.27 12.68 -5.63
C SER A 229 4.92 12.65 -4.15
N ILE A 230 4.45 11.50 -3.64
CA ILE A 230 4.16 11.30 -2.21
C ILE A 230 5.43 11.51 -1.37
N LEU A 231 6.55 10.91 -1.78
CA LEU A 231 7.82 11.05 -1.08
C LEU A 231 8.33 12.50 -1.09
N THR A 232 8.23 13.20 -2.22
CA THR A 232 8.62 14.61 -2.33
C THR A 232 7.76 15.50 -1.42
N ILE A 233 6.44 15.33 -1.44
CA ILE A 233 5.53 16.10 -0.57
C ILE A 233 5.85 15.83 0.90
N SER A 234 6.00 14.57 1.30
CA SER A 234 6.33 14.20 2.67
C SER A 234 7.70 14.72 3.10
N PHE A 235 8.69 14.71 2.21
CA PHE A 235 10.02 15.25 2.49
C PHE A 235 9.98 16.75 2.72
N LEU A 236 9.30 17.50 1.83
CA LEU A 236 9.14 18.95 1.98
C LEU A 236 8.39 19.30 3.27
N TRP A 237 7.34 18.55 3.62
CA TRP A 237 6.64 18.74 4.90
C TRP A 237 7.54 18.48 6.11
N THR A 238 8.42 17.48 6.03
CA THR A 238 9.40 17.17 7.09
C THR A 238 10.46 18.25 7.28
N LEU A 239 10.87 18.93 6.20
CA LEU A 239 11.82 20.05 6.26
C LEU A 239 11.23 21.32 6.90
N ASN A 240 9.91 21.45 6.91
CA ASN A 240 9.19 22.61 7.45
C ASN A 240 8.72 22.44 8.91
N GLN A 241 9.10 21.32 9.56
CA GLN A 241 8.93 21.06 11.00
C GLN A 241 10.25 21.27 11.76
#